data_AF-A0A7W7FQA1-F1
#
_entry.id   AF-A0A7W7FQA1-F1
#
_cell.length_a   1.000
_cell.length_b   1.000
_cell.length_c   1.000
_cell.angle_alpha   90.00
_cell.angle_beta   90.00
_cell.angle_gamma   90.00
#
_symmetry.space_group_name_H-M   'P 1'
#
loop_
_entity.id
_entity.type
_entity.pdbx_description
1 polymer ?
#
loop_
_entity_poly.entity_id
_entity_poly.type
_entity_poly.pdbx_seq_one_letter_code
_entity_poly.pdbx_strand_id
1 'polypeptide(L)'
;MTQPGYGVRPGQANRPSEVSIAIGLNYLLALGMLVFGGVILAASVGGEGSLVVMIPIAVIVAGPGLLNLLGALSLAHRDFPNLQQSQLATALPILICSIGLVRSLMRGVSVGLLPALGTFAMLAVCVAVLVLLSRPRVRLWVRLTHEDSIRRGAVPRNGPRTMNP
;
A
#
# COMPACT_ATOMS: atom_id res chain seq x y z
N MET A 1 11.02 -10.16 43.51
CA MET A 1 12.02 -10.16 42.43
C MET A 1 11.52 -9.25 41.33
N THR A 2 12.08 -8.05 41.26
CA THR A 2 11.77 -6.99 40.31
C THR A 2 12.52 -7.25 39.00
N GLN A 3 11.80 -7.49 37.90
CA GLN A 3 12.42 -7.48 36.56
C GLN A 3 12.69 -6.02 36.15
N PRO A 4 13.94 -5.66 35.85
CA PRO A 4 14.27 -4.34 35.32
C PRO A 4 14.07 -4.35 33.79
N GLY A 5 13.55 -3.23 33.27
CA GLY A 5 13.75 -2.87 31.87
C GLY A 5 12.51 -2.98 30.99
N TYR A 6 12.21 -1.83 30.37
CA TYR A 6 11.30 -1.64 29.24
C TYR A 6 9.80 -1.62 29.57
N GLY A 7 9.37 -0.46 30.09
CA GLY A 7 8.02 0.06 29.84
C GLY A 7 7.83 0.35 28.35
N VAL A 8 7.78 -0.69 27.53
CA VAL A 8 7.47 -0.61 26.11
C VAL A 8 5.97 -0.80 25.98
N ARG A 9 5.26 0.31 25.67
CA ARG A 9 3.84 0.26 25.30
C ARG A 9 3.70 -0.67 24.09
N PRO A 10 2.90 -1.75 24.16
CA PRO A 10 2.72 -2.59 22.99
C PRO A 10 1.98 -1.81 21.91
N GLY A 11 2.26 -2.12 20.64
CA GLY A 11 1.61 -1.54 19.46
C GLY A 11 2.48 -0.64 18.57
N GLN A 12 3.61 -0.11 19.06
CA GLN A 12 4.50 0.69 18.21
C GLN A 12 6.00 0.42 18.40
N ALA A 13 6.46 0.28 19.65
CA ALA A 13 7.89 0.10 19.94
C ALA A 13 8.43 -1.31 19.58
N ASN A 14 7.55 -2.30 19.38
CA ASN A 14 7.91 -3.64 18.87
C ASN A 14 7.59 -3.83 17.37
N ARG A 15 7.34 -2.74 16.60
CA ARG A 15 7.04 -2.88 15.17
C ARG A 15 8.28 -3.40 14.44
N PRO A 16 8.19 -4.54 13.72
CA PRO A 16 9.32 -5.05 12.95
C PRO A 16 9.72 -4.07 11.85
N SER A 17 11.02 -3.97 11.60
CA SER A 17 11.59 -3.07 10.57
C SER A 17 10.93 -3.26 9.20
N GLU A 18 10.53 -4.49 8.87
CA GLU A 18 9.90 -4.84 7.62
C GLU A 18 8.54 -4.15 7.42
N VAL A 19 7.80 -3.90 8.51
CA VAL A 19 6.53 -3.17 8.46
C VAL A 19 6.78 -1.68 8.22
N SER A 20 7.77 -1.10 8.89
CA SER A 20 8.14 0.30 8.69
C SER A 20 8.62 0.56 7.26
N ILE A 21 9.43 -0.36 6.71
CA ILE A 21 9.88 -0.30 5.31
C ILE A 21 8.68 -0.45 4.36
N ALA A 22 7.78 -1.42 4.59
CA ALA A 22 6.60 -1.60 3.75
C ALA A 22 5.67 -0.36 3.76
N ILE A 23 5.49 0.29 4.91
CA ILE A 23 4.74 1.55 5.02
C ILE A 23 5.41 2.64 4.20
N GLY A 24 6.73 2.83 4.35
CA GLY A 24 7.48 3.82 3.59
C GLY A 24 7.40 3.60 2.08
N LEU A 25 7.57 2.36 1.64
CA LEU A 25 7.44 2.00 0.22
C LEU A 25 6.01 2.23 -0.31
N ASN A 26 4.97 1.93 0.47
CA ASN A 26 3.59 2.22 0.08
C ASN A 26 3.30 3.73 -0.01
N TYR A 27 3.87 4.55 0.87
CA TYR A 27 3.80 6.01 0.73
C TYR A 27 4.53 6.51 -0.52
N LEU A 28 5.70 5.97 -0.82
CA LEU A 28 6.46 6.31 -2.04
C LEU A 28 5.67 5.93 -3.30
N LEU A 29 5.07 4.73 -3.33
CA LEU A 29 4.20 4.29 -4.42
C LEU A 29 3.00 5.21 -4.57
N ALA A 30 2.33 5.54 -3.46
CA ALA A 30 1.19 6.43 -3.46
C ALA A 30 1.54 7.82 -4.02
N LEU A 31 2.62 8.42 -3.53
CA LEU A 31 3.09 9.72 -3.99
C LEU A 31 3.46 9.67 -5.48
N GLY A 32 4.23 8.67 -5.91
CA GLY A 32 4.64 8.52 -7.30
C GLY A 32 3.45 8.39 -8.25
N MET A 33 2.47 7.55 -7.91
CA MET A 33 1.26 7.34 -8.71
C MET A 33 0.35 8.57 -8.74
N LEU A 34 0.20 9.28 -7.61
CA LEU A 34 -0.58 10.51 -7.55
C LEU A 34 0.05 11.64 -8.35
N VAL A 35 1.38 11.83 -8.24
CA VAL A 35 2.12 12.83 -9.03
C VAL A 35 2.00 12.50 -10.52
N PHE A 36 2.17 11.23 -10.91
CA PHE A 36 2.07 10.82 -12.31
C PHE A 36 0.65 11.02 -12.86
N GLY A 37 -0.39 10.64 -12.10
CA GLY A 37 -1.78 10.92 -12.46
C GLY A 37 -2.09 12.42 -12.56
N GLY A 38 -1.53 13.23 -11.65
CA GLY A 38 -1.65 14.68 -11.68
C GLY A 38 -1.01 15.31 -12.91
N VAL A 39 0.16 14.83 -13.33
CA VAL A 39 0.83 15.27 -14.58
C VAL A 39 -0.01 14.92 -15.80
N ILE A 40 -0.59 13.72 -15.87
CA ILE A 40 -1.49 13.31 -16.96
C ILE A 40 -2.72 14.24 -17.03
N LEU A 41 -3.31 14.59 -15.88
CA LEU A 41 -4.41 15.54 -15.82
C LEU A 41 -3.98 16.94 -16.28
N ALA A 42 -2.85 17.45 -15.79
CA ALA A 42 -2.34 18.76 -16.18
C ALA A 42 -2.06 18.85 -17.69
N ALA A 43 -1.44 17.82 -18.27
CA ALA A 43 -1.19 17.73 -19.72
C ALA A 43 -2.50 17.68 -20.53
N SER A 44 -3.53 17.00 -20.01
CA SER A 44 -4.84 16.94 -20.67
C SER A 44 -5.58 18.28 -20.68
N VAL A 45 -5.44 19.08 -19.61
CA VAL A 45 -5.99 20.45 -19.53
C VAL A 45 -5.20 21.40 -20.43
N GLY A 46 -3.90 21.15 -20.62
CA GLY A 46 -3.01 21.91 -21.50
C GLY A 46 -3.22 21.70 -23.00
N GLY A 47 -4.12 20.81 -23.41
CA GLY A 47 -4.53 20.64 -24.81
C GLY A 47 -3.84 19.51 -25.60
N GLU A 48 -2.98 18.71 -24.97
CA GLU A 48 -2.23 17.64 -25.65
C GLU A 48 -3.05 16.35 -25.90
N GLY A 49 -4.32 16.30 -25.53
CA GLY A 49 -5.17 15.14 -25.79
C GLY A 49 -6.65 15.32 -25.45
N SER A 50 -7.47 14.35 -25.86
CA SER A 50 -8.90 14.33 -25.53
C SER A 50 -9.10 14.11 -24.03
N LEU A 51 -9.71 15.09 -23.35
CA LEU A 51 -10.06 15.02 -21.93
C LEU A 51 -10.85 13.73 -21.60
N VAL A 52 -11.73 13.31 -22.51
CA VAL A 52 -12.55 12.09 -22.37
C VAL A 52 -11.69 10.84 -22.24
N VAL A 53 -10.51 10.81 -22.87
CA VAL A 53 -9.58 9.67 -22.83
C VAL A 53 -8.57 9.82 -21.70
N MET A 54 -8.07 11.04 -21.46
CA MET A 54 -7.00 11.28 -20.50
C MET A 54 -7.47 11.21 -19.04
N ILE A 55 -8.71 11.63 -18.73
CA ILE A 55 -9.27 11.55 -17.38
C ILE A 55 -9.36 10.09 -16.90
N PRO A 56 -9.96 9.14 -17.65
CA PRO A 56 -9.95 7.74 -17.25
C PRO A 56 -8.54 7.17 -17.03
N ILE A 57 -7.58 7.51 -17.90
CA ILE A 57 -6.20 7.07 -17.75
C ILE A 57 -5.59 7.60 -16.45
N ALA A 58 -5.79 8.88 -16.14
CA ALA A 58 -5.32 9.47 -14.91
C ALA A 58 -5.94 8.80 -13.67
N VAL A 59 -7.23 8.47 -13.70
CA VAL A 59 -7.88 7.74 -12.59
C VAL A 59 -7.32 6.33 -12.44
N ILE A 60 -7.07 5.61 -13.54
CA ILE A 60 -6.47 4.26 -13.51
C ILE A 60 -5.05 4.30 -12.93
N VAL A 61 -4.31 5.39 -13.17
CA VAL A 61 -2.96 5.58 -12.65
C VAL A 61 -2.96 6.04 -11.19
N ALA A 62 -3.77 7.04 -10.84
CA ALA A 62 -3.81 7.66 -9.52
C ALA A 62 -4.57 6.82 -8.48
N GLY A 63 -5.60 6.09 -8.91
CA GLY A 63 -6.44 5.24 -8.07
C GLY A 63 -5.65 4.20 -7.26
N PRO A 64 -4.77 3.41 -7.89
CA PRO A 64 -3.86 2.51 -7.17
C PRO A 64 -2.93 3.24 -6.19
N GLY A 65 -2.57 4.49 -6.47
CA GLY A 65 -1.82 5.35 -5.54
C GLY A 65 -2.61 5.65 -4.26
N LEU A 66 -3.88 6.02 -4.40
CA LEU A 66 -4.81 6.19 -3.26
C LEU A 66 -5.00 4.90 -2.48
N LEU A 67 -5.10 3.75 -3.15
CA LEU A 67 -5.19 2.46 -2.47
C LEU A 67 -3.92 2.15 -1.67
N ASN A 68 -2.72 2.39 -2.22
CA ASN A 68 -1.46 2.21 -1.50
C ASN A 68 -1.35 3.16 -0.29
N LEU A 69 -1.87 4.39 -0.40
CA LEU A 69 -1.96 5.33 0.72
C LEU A 69 -2.87 4.78 1.83
N LEU A 70 -4.06 4.28 1.48
CA LEU A 70 -4.97 3.64 2.43
C LEU A 70 -4.35 2.37 3.03
N GLY A 71 -3.62 1.59 2.23
CA GLY A 71 -2.84 0.44 2.68
C GLY A 71 -1.80 0.82 3.73
N ALA A 72 -0.98 1.85 3.46
CA ALA A 72 0.00 2.40 4.39
C ALA A 72 -0.65 2.88 5.69
N LEU A 73 -1.73 3.66 5.60
CA LEU A 73 -2.47 4.15 6.77
C LEU A 73 -3.08 3.01 7.59
N SER A 74 -3.63 2.00 6.91
CA SER A 74 -4.23 0.84 7.56
C SER A 74 -3.20 0.00 8.31
N LEU A 75 -1.97 -0.13 7.77
CA LEU A 75 -0.87 -0.81 8.42
C LEU A 75 -0.21 0.04 9.52
N ALA A 76 -0.26 1.37 9.34
CA ALA A 76 0.24 2.34 10.30
C ALA A 76 -0.63 2.44 11.56
N HIS A 77 -1.88 1.97 11.51
CA HIS A 77 -2.82 2.06 12.62
C HIS A 77 -2.27 1.42 13.90
N ARG A 78 -2.44 2.13 15.02
CA ARG A 78 -1.74 1.85 16.28
C ARG A 78 -2.25 0.60 16.98
N ASP A 79 -3.56 0.41 16.96
CA ASP A 79 -4.21 -0.61 17.78
C ASP A 79 -4.68 -1.82 16.95
N PHE A 80 -5.06 -1.59 15.68
CA PHE A 80 -5.58 -2.61 14.76
C PHE A 80 -4.97 -2.48 13.36
N PRO A 81 -3.69 -2.87 13.16
CA PRO A 81 -3.05 -2.80 11.85
C PRO A 81 -3.66 -3.80 10.85
N ASN A 82 -4.16 -3.33 9.70
CA ASN A 82 -4.82 -4.20 8.71
C ASN A 82 -3.85 -4.67 7.61
N LEU A 83 -3.32 -5.88 7.79
CA LEU A 83 -2.41 -6.50 6.82
C LEU A 83 -3.10 -6.81 5.47
N GLN A 84 -4.34 -7.31 5.51
CA GLN A 84 -5.05 -7.74 4.30
C GLN A 84 -5.36 -6.56 3.38
N GLN A 85 -5.81 -5.44 3.96
CA GLN A 85 -6.06 -4.22 3.20
C GLN A 85 -4.79 -3.69 2.56
N SER A 86 -3.65 -3.70 3.28
CA SER A 86 -2.37 -3.30 2.70
C SER A 86 -1.89 -4.24 1.59
N GLN A 87 -2.12 -5.55 1.70
CA GLN A 87 -1.75 -6.50 0.64
C GLN A 87 -2.61 -6.33 -0.62
N LEU A 88 -3.93 -6.16 -0.45
CA LEU A 88 -4.86 -5.90 -1.55
C LEU A 88 -4.53 -4.59 -2.27
N ALA A 89 -4.22 -3.54 -1.50
CA ALA A 89 -3.81 -2.24 -2.03
C ALA A 89 -2.57 -2.33 -2.92
N THR A 90 -1.60 -3.19 -2.58
CA THR A 90 -0.36 -3.37 -3.36
C THR A 90 -0.52 -4.37 -4.51
N ALA A 91 -1.35 -5.40 -4.37
CA ALA A 91 -1.56 -6.42 -5.40
C ALA A 91 -2.26 -5.87 -6.67
N LEU A 92 -3.18 -4.94 -6.50
CA LEU A 92 -3.95 -4.34 -7.59
C LEU A 92 -3.07 -3.54 -8.58
N PRO A 93 -2.15 -2.66 -8.13
CA PRO A 93 -1.18 -2.03 -9.02
C PRO A 93 -0.27 -3.03 -9.75
N ILE A 94 0.13 -4.14 -9.12
CA ILE A 94 0.92 -5.19 -9.81
C ILE A 94 0.14 -5.75 -11.00
N LEU A 95 -1.14 -6.07 -10.81
CA LEU A 95 -2.01 -6.56 -11.89
C LEU A 95 -2.13 -5.53 -13.02
N ILE A 96 -2.36 -4.26 -12.70
CA ILE A 96 -2.48 -3.20 -13.70
C ILE A 96 -1.16 -3.03 -14.48
N CYS A 97 -0.03 -2.94 -13.79
CA CYS A 97 1.29 -2.78 -14.42
C CYS A 97 1.66 -3.98 -15.29
N SER A 98 1.41 -5.21 -14.82
CA SER A 98 1.71 -6.43 -15.58
C SER A 98 0.83 -6.58 -16.82
N ILE A 99 -0.49 -6.34 -16.72
CA ILE A 99 -1.39 -6.35 -17.88
C ILE A 99 -1.00 -5.27 -18.89
N GLY A 100 -0.67 -4.06 -18.40
CA GLY A 100 -0.18 -2.96 -19.23
C GLY A 100 1.09 -3.32 -19.98
N LEU A 101 2.06 -3.93 -19.30
CA LEU A 101 3.32 -4.38 -19.87
C LEU A 101 3.10 -5.44 -20.96
N VAL A 102 2.32 -6.49 -20.67
CA VAL A 102 2.00 -7.56 -21.63
C VAL A 102 1.30 -7.00 -22.86
N ARG A 103 0.29 -6.14 -22.65
CA ARG A 103 -0.46 -5.51 -23.75
C ARG A 103 0.46 -4.62 -24.61
N SER A 104 1.40 -3.92 -23.98
CA SER A 104 2.37 -3.09 -24.69
C SER A 104 3.34 -3.92 -25.54
N LEU A 105 3.84 -5.03 -25.00
CA LEU A 105 4.71 -5.97 -25.71
C LEU A 105 3.98 -6.61 -26.90
N MET A 106 2.73 -7.04 -26.72
CA MET A 106 1.92 -7.64 -27.79
C MET A 106 1.61 -6.67 -28.94
N ARG A 107 1.52 -5.37 -28.66
CA ARG A 107 1.23 -4.35 -29.67
C ARG A 107 2.47 -3.80 -30.38
N GLY A 108 3.67 -4.27 -30.02
CA GLY A 108 4.92 -3.78 -30.59
C GLY A 108 5.15 -2.29 -30.35
N VAL A 109 4.51 -1.70 -29.34
CA VAL A 109 4.67 -0.28 -29.02
C VAL A 109 6.06 -0.12 -28.42
N SER A 110 6.91 0.65 -29.09
CA SER A 110 8.18 1.12 -28.56
C SER A 110 7.91 2.13 -27.44
N VAL A 111 7.53 1.63 -26.27
CA VAL A 111 7.49 2.44 -25.06
C VAL A 111 8.90 3.00 -24.88
N GLY A 112 9.03 4.32 -24.82
CA GLY A 112 10.32 4.94 -24.55
C GLY A 112 10.99 4.29 -23.34
N LEU A 113 12.32 4.17 -23.37
CA LEU A 113 13.10 3.47 -22.36
C LEU A 113 12.74 3.93 -20.92
N LEU A 114 12.49 5.22 -20.74
CA LEU A 114 12.15 5.86 -19.46
C LEU A 114 10.80 5.37 -18.86
N PRO A 115 9.65 5.46 -19.56
CA PRO A 115 8.39 4.91 -19.03
C PRO A 115 8.43 3.39 -18.79
N ALA A 116 9.15 2.64 -19.62
CA ALA A 116 9.34 1.20 -19.40
C ALA A 116 10.11 0.94 -18.08
N LEU A 117 11.26 1.59 -17.89
CA LEU A 117 12.06 1.49 -16.66
C LEU A 117 11.27 1.91 -15.41
N GLY A 118 10.48 2.98 -15.49
CA GLY A 118 9.62 3.43 -14.40
C GLY A 118 8.56 2.39 -14.02
N THR A 119 7.96 1.74 -15.02
CA THR A 119 6.96 0.67 -14.80
C THR A 119 7.61 -0.56 -14.15
N PHE A 120 8.81 -0.97 -14.61
CA PHE A 120 9.56 -2.06 -13.99
C PHE A 120 9.98 -1.75 -12.55
N ALA A 121 10.45 -0.53 -12.28
CA ALA A 121 10.82 -0.11 -10.93
C ALA A 121 9.61 -0.13 -9.99
N MET A 122 8.46 0.40 -10.42
CA MET A 122 7.20 0.32 -9.68
C MET A 122 6.80 -1.13 -9.37
N LEU A 123 6.91 -2.01 -10.36
CA LEU A 123 6.56 -3.43 -10.18
C LEU A 123 7.50 -4.11 -9.18
N ALA A 124 8.82 -3.84 -9.26
CA ALA A 124 9.80 -4.34 -8.31
C ALA A 124 9.51 -3.86 -6.87
N VAL A 125 9.14 -2.58 -6.70
CA VAL A 125 8.78 -2.03 -5.39
C VAL A 125 7.51 -2.69 -4.85
N CYS A 126 6.46 -2.87 -5.66
CA CYS A 126 5.25 -3.55 -5.24
C CYS A 126 5.52 -5.02 -4.82
N VAL A 127 6.35 -5.74 -5.57
CA VAL A 127 6.77 -7.11 -5.20
C VAL A 127 7.55 -7.09 -3.89
N ALA A 128 8.48 -6.16 -3.70
CA ALA A 128 9.25 -6.03 -2.46
C ALA A 128 8.32 -5.79 -1.25
N VAL A 129 7.32 -4.91 -1.39
CA VAL A 129 6.30 -4.68 -0.36
C VAL A 129 5.54 -5.96 -0.04
N LEU A 130 5.05 -6.70 -1.04
CA LEU A 130 4.35 -7.96 -0.80
C LEU A 130 5.23 -9.01 -0.11
N VAL A 131 6.50 -9.10 -0.49
CA VAL A 131 7.47 -10.01 0.14
C VAL A 131 7.68 -9.64 1.61
N LEU A 132 7.86 -8.36 1.91
CA LEU A 132 8.00 -7.87 3.29
C LEU A 132 6.74 -8.18 4.12
N LEU A 133 5.55 -7.89 3.60
CA LEU A 133 4.27 -8.13 4.27
C LEU A 133 3.94 -9.62 4.43
N SER A 134 4.50 -10.48 3.58
CA SER A 134 4.27 -11.93 3.63
C SER A 134 5.10 -12.65 4.69
N ARG A 135 6.10 -11.97 5.29
CA ARG A 135 6.97 -12.58 6.30
C ARG A 135 6.18 -13.02 7.55
N PRO A 136 6.49 -14.18 8.13
CA PRO A 136 5.77 -14.71 9.30
C PRO A 136 5.88 -13.78 10.52
N ARG A 137 7.01 -13.08 10.67
CA ARG A 137 7.24 -12.09 11.73
C ARG A 137 6.21 -10.95 11.71
N VAL A 138 5.81 -10.51 10.52
CA VAL A 138 4.82 -9.44 10.36
C VAL A 138 3.44 -9.91 10.79
N ARG A 139 3.04 -11.12 10.37
CA ARG A 139 1.76 -11.72 10.78
C ARG A 139 1.68 -11.93 12.29
N LEU A 140 2.77 -12.40 12.90
CA LEU A 140 2.88 -12.57 14.34
C LEU A 140 2.75 -11.23 15.08
N TRP A 141 3.44 -10.18 14.61
CA TRP A 141 3.32 -8.84 15.19
C TRP A 141 1.90 -8.29 15.12
N VAL A 142 1.22 -8.42 13.99
CA VAL A 142 -0.19 -8.00 13.83
C VAL A 142 -1.07 -8.72 14.86
N ARG A 143 -0.94 -10.05 14.96
CA ARG A 143 -1.72 -10.85 15.90
C ARG A 143 -1.51 -10.42 17.36
N LEU A 144 -0.25 -10.29 17.79
CA LEU A 144 0.08 -9.86 19.15
C LEU A 144 -0.41 -8.44 19.44
N THR A 145 -0.35 -7.54 18.45
CA THR A 145 -0.87 -6.18 18.57
C THR A 145 -2.38 -6.19 18.76
N HIS A 146 -3.12 -7.03 18.01
CA HIS A 146 -4.57 -7.17 18.17
C HIS A 146 -4.94 -7.74 19.55
N GLU A 147 -4.27 -8.83 19.96
CA GLU A 147 -4.53 -9.46 21.27
C GLU A 147 -4.29 -8.48 22.42
N ASP A 148 -3.22 -7.68 22.34
CA ASP A 148 -2.91 -6.71 23.38
C ASP A 148 -3.82 -5.48 23.38
N SER A 149 -4.26 -5.00 22.21
CA SER A 149 -5.28 -3.94 22.10
C SER A 149 -6.61 -4.38 22.72
N ILE A 150 -7.04 -5.63 22.47
CA ILE A 150 -8.24 -6.21 23.08
C ILE A 150 -8.09 -6.32 24.59
N ARG A 151 -6.92 -6.77 25.10
CA ARG A 151 -6.63 -6.81 26.54
C ARG A 151 -6.71 -5.43 27.20
N ARG A 152 -6.35 -4.38 26.47
CA ARG A 152 -6.47 -2.98 26.92
C ARG A 152 -7.89 -2.40 26.80
N GLY A 153 -8.87 -3.21 26.39
CA GLY A 153 -10.26 -2.79 26.22
C GLY A 153 -10.52 -1.99 24.94
N ALA A 154 -9.56 -1.93 24.02
CA ALA A 154 -9.82 -1.35 22.71
C ALA A 154 -10.71 -2.32 21.90
N VAL A 155 -11.81 -1.82 21.37
CA VAL A 155 -12.73 -2.60 20.53
C VAL A 155 -12.51 -2.19 19.08
N PRO A 156 -12.28 -3.14 18.15
CA PRO A 156 -12.17 -2.81 16.74
C PRO A 156 -13.50 -2.21 16.27
N ARG A 157 -13.43 -1.11 15.50
CA ARG A 157 -14.60 -0.36 15.00
C ARG A 157 -15.59 -1.22 14.19
N ASN A 158 -15.13 -2.36 13.67
CA ASN A 158 -15.90 -3.35 12.89
C ASN A 158 -15.96 -4.75 13.53
N GLY A 159 -15.60 -4.90 14.81
CA GLY A 159 -15.81 -6.17 15.51
C GLY A 159 -17.30 -6.45 15.71
N PRO A 160 -17.75 -7.71 15.78
CA PRO A 160 -19.12 -7.99 16.19
C PRO A 160 -19.34 -7.26 17.51
N ARG A 161 -20.33 -6.34 17.53
CA ARG A 161 -20.86 -5.82 18.78
C ARG A 161 -21.23 -7.07 19.56
N THR A 162 -20.44 -7.39 20.57
CA THR A 162 -20.73 -8.48 21.47
C THR A 162 -22.19 -8.31 21.89
N MET A 163 -23.02 -9.29 21.52
CA MET A 163 -24.29 -9.52 22.20
C MET A 163 -23.96 -9.45 23.68
N ASN A 164 -24.56 -8.48 24.37
CA ASN A 164 -24.58 -8.49 25.82
C ASN A 164 -25.14 -9.85 26.28
N PRO A 165 -24.62 -10.42 27.38
CA PRO A 165 -25.26 -11.55 28.03
C PRO A 165 -26.70 -11.22 28.44
#